data_AF-A0A3S1F509-F1
#
_entry.id   AF-A0A3S1F509-F1
#
_cell.length_a   1.000
_cell.length_b   1.000
_cell.length_c   1.000
_cell.angle_alpha   90.00
_cell.angle_beta   90.00
_cell.angle_gamma   90.00
#
_symmetry.space_group_name_H-M   'P 1'
#
loop_
_entity.id
_entity.type
_entity.pdbx_description
1 polymer ?
#
loop_
_entity_poly.entity_id
_entity_poly.type
_entity_poly.pdbx_seq_one_letter_code
_entity_poly.pdbx_strand_id
1 'polypeptide(L)' 'MKAARLYGPGDLRIEDIATPGLPDAGWVKLRVDAAGICGSDLHNFRTG' A
#
# COMPACT_ATOMS: atom_id res chain seq x y z
N MET A 1 8.48 -5.87 -5.29
CA MET A 1 8.66 -4.57 -4.63
C MET A 1 8.12 -4.66 -3.21
N LYS A 2 8.71 -3.96 -2.23
CA LYS A 2 8.20 -3.93 -0.86
C LYS A 2 6.92 -3.10 -0.78
N ALA A 3 5.93 -3.58 -0.03
CA ALA A 3 4.68 -2.88 0.23
C ALA A 3 4.17 -3.17 1.65
N ALA A 4 3.47 -2.20 2.23
CA ALA A 4 2.69 -2.41 3.45
C ALA A 4 1.29 -2.90 3.06
N ARG A 5 0.84 -4.02 3.63
CA ARG A 5 -0.48 -4.61 3.34
C ARG A 5 -1.23 -4.94 4.62
N LEU A 6 -2.47 -4.48 4.69
CA LEU A 6 -3.39 -4.73 5.78
C LEU A 6 -4.26 -5.95 5.44
N TYR A 7 -4.23 -6.96 6.30
CA TYR A 7 -5.02 -8.18 6.15
C TYR A 7 -6.27 -8.20 7.05
N GLY A 8 -6.32 -7.31 8.04
CA GLY A 8 -7.41 -7.13 8.98
C GLY A 8 -6.98 -6.23 10.14
N PRO A 9 -7.88 -5.96 11.11
CA PRO A 9 -7.54 -5.15 12.27
C PRO A 9 -6.30 -5.68 13.00
N GLY A 10 -5.29 -4.83 13.19
CA GLY A 10 -4.03 -5.17 13.84
C GLY A 10 -3.03 -5.94 12.98
N ASP A 11 -3.38 -6.34 11.76
CA ASP A 11 -2.56 -7.20 10.90
C ASP A 11 -2.00 -6.44 9.68
N LEU A 12 -1.04 -5.54 9.96
CA LEU A 12 -0.28 -4.81 8.94
C LEU A 12 1.08 -5.47 8.76
N ARG A 13 1.39 -5.89 7.53
CA ARG A 13 2.65 -6.56 7.20
C ARG A 13 3.41 -5.81 6.13
N ILE A 14 4.73 -5.85 6.23
CA ILE A 14 5.61 -5.43 5.12
C ILE A 14 6.03 -6.69 4.38
N GLU A 15 5.68 -6.77 3.10
CA GLU A 15 5.95 -7.94 2.28
C GLU A 15 6.48 -7.54 0.89
N ASP A 16 7.15 -8.48 0.24
CA ASP A 16 7.57 -8.34 -1.16
C ASP A 16 6.46 -8.83 -2.08
N ILE A 17 5.90 -7.93 -2.89
CA ILE A 17 4.85 -8.22 -3.86
C ILE A 17 5.36 -8.12 -5.30
N ALA A 18 4.62 -8.67 -6.26
CA ALA A 18 4.92 -8.46 -7.67
C ALA A 18 4.83 -6.96 -8.01
N THR A 19 5.80 -6.46 -8.77
CA THR A 19 5.75 -5.09 -9.28
C THR A 19 4.59 -4.97 -10.28
N PRO A 20 3.79 -3.89 -10.25
CA PRO A 20 2.75 -3.66 -11.25
C PRO A 20 3.32 -3.74 -12.67
N GLY A 21 2.52 -4.31 -13.57
CA GLY A 21 2.84 -4.50 -14.97
C GLY A 21 2.96 -3.19 -15.76
N LEU A 22 2.71 -3.27 -17.07
CA LEU A 22 2.54 -2.06 -17.87
C LEU A 22 1.21 -1.39 -17.48
N PRO A 23 1.19 -0.06 -17.30
CA PRO A 23 -0.04 0.65 -17.02
C PRO A 23 -0.97 0.62 -18.24
N ASP A 24 -2.27 0.68 -18.00
CA ASP A 24 -3.27 0.83 -19.06
C ASP A 24 -3.13 2.19 -19.78
N ALA A 25 -3.76 2.30 -20.95
CA ALA A 25 -3.79 3.56 -21.70
C ALA A 25 -4.34 4.70 -20.84
N GLY A 26 -3.60 5.81 -20.77
CA GLY A 26 -3.95 6.97 -19.95
C GLY A 26 -3.42 6.92 -18.50
N TRP A 27 -2.76 5.85 -18.08
CA TRP A 27 -2.18 5.70 -16.75
C TRP A 27 -0.65 5.80 -16.79
N VAL A 28 -0.06 6.14 -15.64
CA VAL A 28 1.40 6.17 -15.46
C VAL A 28 1.81 5.32 -14.27
N LYS A 29 2.99 4.71 -14.35
CA LYS A 29 3.59 3.97 -13.23
C LYS A 29 4.59 4.85 -12.50
N LEU A 30 4.38 5.02 -11.19
CA LEU A 30 5.26 5.81 -10.33
C LEU A 30 6.21 4.91 -9.55
N ARG A 31 7.45 5.37 -9.37
CA ARG A 31 8.34 4.88 -8.32
C ARG A 31 8.13 5.77 -7.10
N VAL A 32 7.62 5.19 -6.02
CA VAL A 32 7.34 5.92 -4.77
C VAL A 32 8.64 6.07 -3.99
N ASP A 33 9.06 7.31 -3.75
CA ASP A 33 10.25 7.61 -2.94
C ASP A 33 9.90 7.77 -1.45
N ALA A 34 8.68 8.24 -1.13
CA ALA A 34 8.18 8.37 0.23
C ALA A 34 6.64 8.18 0.28
N ALA A 35 6.15 7.54 1.35
CA ALA A 35 4.73 7.39 1.66
C ALA A 35 4.51 7.67 3.15
N GLY A 36 3.61 8.61 3.46
CA GLY A 36 3.25 8.98 4.84
C GLY A 36 2.07 8.16 5.36
N ILE A 37 1.90 8.16 6.68
CA ILE A 37 0.72 7.61 7.36
C ILE A 37 -0.21 8.77 7.70
N CYS A 38 -1.46 8.68 7.25
CA CYS A 38 -2.52 9.62 7.60
C CYS A 38 -3.16 9.23 8.94
N GLY A 39 -3.72 10.20 9.66
CA GLY A 39 -4.50 9.89 10.87
C GLY A 39 -5.68 8.94 10.61
N SER A 40 -6.28 8.99 9.43
CA SER A 40 -7.38 8.09 9.03
C SER A 40 -6.97 6.62 8.92
N ASP A 41 -5.69 6.34 8.65
CA ASP A 41 -5.20 4.96 8.51
C ASP A 41 -5.29 4.19 9.83
N LEU A 42 -5.31 4.90 10.97
CA LEU A 42 -5.51 4.31 12.28
C LEU A 42 -6.90 3.70 12.44
N HIS A 43 -7.91 4.21 11.72
CA HIS A 43 -9.24 3.59 11.72
C HIS A 43 -9.18 2.23 11.02
N ASN A 44 -8.64 2.18 9.80
CA ASN A 44 -8.43 0.93 9.07
C ASN A 44 -7.63 -0.09 9.90
N PHE A 45 -6.55 0.37 10.56
CA PHE A 45 -5.70 -0.53 11.34
C PHE A 45 -6.38 -1.05 12.62
N ARG A 46 -7.20 -0.26 13.31
CA ARG A 46 -7.76 -0.64 14.62
C ARG A 46 -9.12 -1.30 14.53
N THR A 47 -9.97 -0.84 13.63
CA THR A 47 -11.37 -1.27 13.55
C THR A 47 -11.70 -2.03 12.28
N GLY A 48 -10.82 -1.97 11.27
CA GLY A 48 -11.17 -2.34 9.91
C GLY A 48 -12.16 -1.35 9.32
#